data_AF-X1G1F5-F1
#
_entry.id   AF-X1G1F5-F1
#
_cell.length_a   1.000
_cell.length_b   1.000
_cell.length_c   1.000
_cell.angle_alpha   90.00
_cell.angle_beta   90.00
_cell.angle_gamma   90.00
#
_symmetry.space_group_name_H-M   'P 1'
#
loop_
_entity.id
_entity.type
_entity.pdbx_description
1 polymer ?
#
loop_
_entity_poly.entity_id
_entity_poly.type
_entity_poly.pdbx_seq_one_letter_code
_entity_poly.pdbx_strand_id
1 'polypeptide(L)'
;MRVKIKTLMLAGQPPDTFQIYNGYEWTIFYDAGLLDNIDHIWTTAIKAAVPDVVEDISKGPDGHYYAVPVIYSSWMKNIFWFFKTIYY
;
A
#
# COMPACT_ATOMS: atom_id res chain seq x y z
N MET A 1 9.40 -9.02 3.02
CA MET A 1 7.96 -9.36 2.86
C MET A 1 7.64 -9.89 1.46
N ARG A 2 8.02 -9.18 0.38
CA ARG A 2 7.75 -9.60 -1.02
C ARG A 2 8.15 -11.04 -1.38
N VAL A 3 9.34 -11.49 -0.95
CA VAL A 3 9.83 -12.85 -1.26
C VAL A 3 8.99 -13.95 -0.60
N LYS A 4 8.51 -13.70 0.63
CA LYS A 4 7.65 -14.65 1.36
C LYS A 4 6.24 -14.72 0.76
N ILE A 5 5.64 -13.58 0.42
CA ILE A 5 4.31 -13.53 -0.21
C ILE A 5 4.31 -14.31 -1.53
N LYS A 6 5.26 -14.05 -2.42
CA LYS A 6 5.36 -14.78 -3.71
C LYS A 6 5.49 -16.29 -3.52
N THR A 7 6.28 -16.71 -2.53
CA THR A 7 6.47 -18.14 -2.24
C THR A 7 5.19 -18.77 -1.71
N LEU A 8 4.46 -18.08 -0.83
CA LEU A 8 3.16 -18.54 -0.30
C LEU A 8 2.09 -18.63 -1.40
N MET A 9 2.04 -17.66 -2.31
CA MET A 9 1.16 -17.69 -3.49
C MET A 9 1.45 -18.90 -4.38
N LEU A 10 2.73 -19.14 -4.70
CA LEU A 10 3.15 -20.27 -5.53
C LEU A 10 2.91 -21.63 -4.85
N ALA A 11 2.95 -21.68 -3.52
CA ALA A 11 2.64 -22.86 -2.73
C ALA A 11 1.13 -23.12 -2.59
N GLY A 12 0.26 -22.27 -3.17
CA GLY A 12 -1.19 -22.38 -3.05
C GLY A 12 -1.71 -22.07 -1.64
N GLN A 13 -0.92 -21.34 -0.83
CA GLN A 13 -1.27 -20.92 0.53
C GLN A 13 -1.25 -19.39 0.64
N PRO A 14 -2.07 -18.67 -0.15
CA PRO A 14 -2.14 -17.22 -0.04
C PRO A 14 -2.63 -16.81 1.35
N PRO A 15 -2.01 -15.82 2.03
CA PRO A 15 -2.64 -15.21 3.20
C PRO A 15 -3.87 -14.41 2.77
N ASP A 16 -4.84 -14.28 3.67
CA ASP A 16 -6.07 -13.51 3.41
C ASP A 16 -5.79 -12.04 3.08
N THR A 17 -4.77 -11.45 3.74
CA THR A 17 -4.31 -10.08 3.50
C THR A 17 -2.81 -9.96 3.69
N PHE A 18 -2.20 -8.91 3.15
CA PHE A 18 -0.78 -8.62 3.37
C PHE A 18 -0.47 -7.13 3.26
N GLN A 19 0.62 -6.71 3.88
CA GLN A 19 1.12 -5.34 3.79
C GLN A 19 2.05 -5.18 2.58
N ILE A 20 1.87 -4.09 1.83
CA ILE A 20 2.72 -3.75 0.69
C ILE A 20 2.86 -2.24 0.49
N TYR A 21 3.97 -1.85 -0.15
CA TYR A 21 4.18 -0.62 -0.90
C TYR A 21 2.97 -0.22 -1.78
N ASN A 22 2.09 0.67 -1.34
CA ASN A 22 1.03 1.20 -2.21
C ASN A 22 1.67 1.97 -3.40
N GLY A 23 1.21 1.72 -4.62
CA GLY A 23 1.87 2.10 -5.88
C GLY A 23 2.42 0.91 -6.66
N TYR A 24 3.62 1.03 -7.26
CA TYR A 24 4.13 0.04 -8.23
C TYR A 24 4.24 -1.41 -7.70
N GLU A 25 4.35 -1.62 -6.39
CA GLU A 25 4.65 -2.96 -5.88
C GLU A 25 3.46 -3.92 -5.94
N TRP A 26 2.24 -3.40 -5.92
CA TRP A 26 1.04 -4.24 -5.93
C TRP A 26 0.57 -4.60 -7.35
N THR A 27 1.06 -3.89 -8.38
CA THR A 27 0.66 -4.11 -9.79
C THR A 27 0.95 -5.53 -10.26
N ILE A 28 2.03 -6.16 -9.77
CA ILE A 28 2.35 -7.55 -10.11
C ILE A 28 1.28 -8.56 -9.64
N PHE A 29 0.50 -8.22 -8.61
CA PHE A 29 -0.61 -9.06 -8.11
C PHE A 29 -1.89 -8.74 -8.87
N TYR A 30 -2.11 -7.47 -9.23
CA TYR A 30 -3.19 -7.03 -10.11
C TYR A 30 -3.10 -7.69 -11.49
N ASP A 31 -1.94 -7.58 -12.15
CA ASP A 31 -1.70 -8.12 -13.49
C ASP A 31 -1.85 -9.66 -13.52
N ALA A 32 -1.61 -10.31 -12.39
CA ALA A 32 -1.77 -11.76 -12.21
C ALA A 32 -3.21 -12.18 -11.86
N GLY A 33 -4.15 -11.24 -11.69
CA GLY A 33 -5.53 -11.52 -11.30
C GLY A 33 -5.66 -12.06 -9.87
N LEU A 34 -4.73 -11.71 -8.98
CA LEU A 34 -4.65 -12.22 -7.60
C LEU A 34 -5.28 -11.30 -6.56
N LEU A 35 -5.95 -10.22 -6.99
CA LEU A 35 -6.57 -9.24 -6.10
C LEU A 35 -8.05 -9.10 -6.41
N ASP A 36 -8.86 -9.10 -5.36
CA ASP A 36 -10.28 -8.81 -5.45
C ASP A 36 -10.53 -7.30 -5.36
N ASN A 37 -11.57 -6.84 -6.05
CA ASN A 37 -12.01 -5.46 -5.92
C ASN A 37 -12.66 -5.23 -4.54
N ILE A 38 -12.29 -4.13 -3.90
CA ILE A 38 -12.75 -3.80 -2.54
C ILE A 38 -13.50 -2.46 -2.50
N ASP A 39 -14.17 -2.09 -3.59
CA ASP A 39 -14.95 -0.85 -3.70
C ASP A 39 -15.96 -0.70 -2.55
N HIS A 40 -16.56 -1.81 -2.12
CA HIS A 40 -17.52 -1.86 -1.02
C HIS A 40 -16.93 -1.41 0.33
N ILE A 41 -15.61 -1.47 0.50
CA ILE A 41 -14.91 -1.00 1.70
C ILE A 41 -14.74 0.53 1.66
N TRP A 42 -14.54 1.11 0.47
CA TRP A 42 -14.27 2.53 0.26
C TRP A 42 -15.51 3.43 0.39
N THR A 43 -15.99 3.55 1.63
CA THR A 43 -17.11 4.43 2.00
C THR A 43 -16.74 5.92 1.96
N THR A 44 -17.75 6.79 1.96
CA THR A 44 -17.57 8.25 2.08
C THR A 44 -16.74 8.64 3.31
N ALA A 45 -16.86 7.89 4.41
CA ALA A 45 -16.08 8.14 5.62
C ALA A 45 -14.58 7.87 5.42
N ILE A 46 -14.22 6.82 4.68
CA ILE A 46 -12.81 6.51 4.38
C ILE A 46 -12.24 7.56 3.43
N LYS A 47 -12.98 7.92 2.37
CA LYS A 47 -12.55 8.96 1.42
C LYS A 47 -12.30 10.30 2.11
N ALA A 48 -13.16 10.69 3.03
CA ALA A 48 -12.98 11.91 3.82
C ALA A 48 -11.78 11.87 4.79
N ALA A 49 -11.31 10.67 5.15
CA ALA A 49 -10.20 10.47 6.10
C ALA A 49 -8.83 10.32 5.43
N VAL A 50 -8.79 10.21 4.10
CA VAL A 50 -7.58 9.90 3.33
C VAL A 50 -7.31 11.04 2.34
N PRO A 51 -6.06 11.52 2.19
CA PRO A 51 -5.74 12.51 1.16
C PRO A 51 -5.99 11.96 -0.26
N ASP A 52 -6.47 12.79 -1.18
CA ASP A 52 -6.81 12.41 -2.56
C ASP A 52 -5.69 11.62 -3.27
N VAL A 53 -4.43 12.05 -3.11
CA VAL A 53 -3.27 11.36 -3.69
C VAL A 53 -3.12 9.93 -3.17
N VAL A 54 -3.47 9.69 -1.91
CA VAL A 54 -3.42 8.36 -1.29
C VAL A 54 -4.61 7.50 -1.73
N GLU A 55 -5.77 8.12 -1.94
CA GLU A 55 -6.92 7.45 -2.58
C GLU A 55 -6.55 6.98 -3.99
N ASP A 56 -5.98 7.86 -4.81
CA ASP A 56 -5.69 7.57 -6.21
C ASP A 56 -4.66 6.45 -6.40
N ILE A 57 -3.62 6.39 -5.57
CA ILE A 57 -2.65 5.27 -5.62
C ILE A 57 -3.21 3.94 -5.12
N SER A 58 -4.39 3.96 -4.48
CA SER A 58 -5.11 2.75 -4.03
C SER A 58 -6.03 2.17 -5.11
N LYS A 59 -6.20 2.89 -6.23
CA LYS A 59 -6.97 2.47 -7.39
C LYS A 59 -6.09 1.75 -8.41
N GLY A 60 -6.65 0.72 -9.03
CA GLY A 60 -6.05 0.08 -10.20
C GLY A 60 -6.20 0.89 -11.48
N PRO A 61 -5.57 0.45 -12.57
CA PRO A 61 -5.74 1.03 -13.90
C PRO A 61 -7.19 1.06 -14.40
N ASP A 62 -8.04 0.18 -13.87
CA ASP A 62 -9.47 0.08 -14.12
C ASP A 62 -10.32 1.04 -13.27
N GLY A 63 -9.71 1.78 -12.35
CA GLY A 63 -10.38 2.71 -11.44
C GLY A 63 -11.01 2.07 -10.19
N HIS A 64 -10.89 0.75 -10.02
CA HIS A 64 -11.40 0.04 -8.84
C HIS A 64 -10.38 0.04 -7.70
N TYR A 65 -10.86 -0.09 -6.46
CA TYR A 65 -10.00 -0.10 -5.27
C TYR A 65 -9.46 -1.50 -4.98
N TYR A 66 -8.17 -1.59 -4.69
CA TYR A 66 -7.49 -2.85 -4.34
C TYR A 66 -6.66 -2.77 -3.06
N ALA A 67 -6.55 -1.59 -2.46
CA ALA A 67 -5.82 -1.38 -1.22
C ALA A 67 -6.60 -0.46 -0.27
N VAL A 68 -6.42 -0.69 1.04
CA VAL A 68 -6.82 0.23 2.10
C VAL A 68 -5.56 0.82 2.72
N PRO A 69 -5.35 2.15 2.67
CA PRO A 69 -4.17 2.77 3.25
C PRO A 69 -4.23 2.70 4.78
N VAL A 70 -3.32 1.93 5.39
CA VAL A 70 -3.25 1.77 6.85
C VAL A 70 -2.28 2.74 7.50
N ILE A 71 -1.18 3.06 6.81
CA ILE A 71 -0.12 3.93 7.32
C ILE A 71 0.35 4.85 6.20
N TYR A 72 0.28 6.16 6.44
CA TYR A 72 0.99 7.16 5.65
C TYR A 72 2.24 7.59 6.42
N SER A 73 3.42 7.14 5.98
CA SER A 73 4.69 7.59 6.55
C SER A 73 5.39 8.53 5.58
N SER A 74 5.21 9.83 5.78
CA SER A 74 6.02 10.90 5.16
C SER A 74 7.44 10.99 5.73
N TRP A 75 7.71 10.30 6.84
CA TRP A 75 8.92 10.44 7.67
C TRP A 75 10.22 9.89 7.05
N MET A 76 10.18 9.27 5.87
CA MET A 76 11.30 8.44 5.40
C MET A 76 11.83 8.74 4.01
N LYS A 77 11.21 9.62 3.22
CA LYS A 77 11.58 9.73 1.80
C LYS A 77 12.55 10.87 1.48
N ASN A 78 12.45 12.04 2.13
CA ASN A 78 13.28 13.22 1.80
C ASN A 78 13.61 14.09 3.03
N ILE A 79 14.01 13.50 4.16
CA ILE A 79 14.37 14.27 5.36
C ILE A 79 15.87 14.17 5.59
N PHE A 80 16.55 15.32 5.62
CA PHE A 80 17.92 15.43 6.11
C PHE A 80 17.90 15.74 7.61
N TRP A 81 18.49 14.86 8.40
CA TRP A 81 18.63 15.01 9.85
C TRP A 81 20.01 15.56 10.17
N PHE A 82 20.08 16.59 11.01
CA PHE A 82 21.35 17.14 11.51
C PHE A 82 21.51 16.85 12.99
N PHE A 83 22.72 16.46 13.40
CA PHE A 83 23.05 16.26 14.81
C PHE A 83 23.21 17.62 15.50
N LYS A 84 22.68 17.74 16.71
CA LYS A 84 22.96 18.89 17.57
C LYS A 84 24.42 18.82 18.01
N THR A 85 25.24 19.81 17.65
CA THR A 85 26.59 19.94 18.20
C THR A 85 26.48 20.27 19.69
N ILE A 86 26.94 19.36 20.55
CA ILE A 86 27.03 19.58 22.00
C ILE A 86 28.47 20.01 22.25
N TYR A 87 28.69 21.31 22.43
CA TYR A 87 29.97 21.82 22.93
C TYR A 87 30.00 21.61 24.46
N TYR A 88 31.04 20.93 24.94
CA TYR A 88 31.41 20.80 26.36
C TYR A 88 32.61 21.70 26.66
#